data_AF-A0A4T0UWZ7-F1
#
_entry.id   AF-A0A4T0UWZ7-F1
#
_cell.length_a   1.000
_cell.length_b   1.000
_cell.length_c   1.000
_cell.angle_alpha   90.00
_cell.angle_beta   90.00
_cell.angle_gamma   90.00
#
_symmetry.space_group_name_H-M   'P 1'
#
loop_
_entity.id
_entity.type
_entity.pdbx_description
1 polymer ?
#
loop_
_entity_poly.entity_id
_entity_poly.type
_entity_poly.pdbx_seq_one_letter_code
_entity_poly.pdbx_strand_id
1 'polypeptide(L)' 'MLAMGDDEPLDDADLADAVGELVNMVGGSLKSILPGPSALSLPTVAAGRAAFGSEMNRAACLDVRWHEHPLRVSVHVPA' A
#
# COMPACT_ATOMS: atom_id res chain seq x y z
N MET A 1 -18.62 -4.80 6.17
CA MET A 1 -19.02 -4.14 4.92
C MET A 1 -19.36 -2.71 5.28
N LEU A 2 -18.62 -1.76 4.73
CA LEU A 2 -18.43 -0.36 5.16
C LEU A 2 -19.75 0.41 5.35
N ALA A 3 -20.27 0.45 6.58
CA ALA A 3 -21.40 1.29 6.97
C ALA A 3 -21.04 1.97 8.31
N MET A 4 -20.07 2.87 8.26
CA MET A 4 -19.80 3.82 9.35
C MET A 4 -20.72 5.02 9.15
N GLY A 5 -21.37 5.48 10.22
CA GLY A 5 -22.14 6.73 10.18
C GLY A 5 -21.18 7.91 10.04
N ASP A 6 -21.61 9.00 9.38
CA ASP A 6 -20.79 10.19 9.12
C ASP A 6 -20.18 10.84 10.38
N ASP A 7 -20.69 10.50 11.57
CA ASP A 7 -20.28 11.04 12.89
C ASP A 7 -19.49 10.03 13.75
N GLU A 8 -19.16 8.83 13.24
CA GLU A 8 -18.37 7.85 14.01
C GLU A 8 -16.89 8.27 14.04
N PRO A 9 -16.25 8.40 15.22
CA PRO A 9 -14.87 8.82 15.30
C PRO A 9 -13.96 7.74 14.70
N LEU A 10 -13.19 8.11 13.69
CA LEU A 10 -12.15 7.25 13.11
C LEU A 10 -11.00 7.06 14.09
N ASP A 11 -10.63 5.81 14.32
CA ASP A 11 -9.43 5.47 15.08
C ASP A 11 -8.26 5.07 14.17
N ASP A 12 -7.08 4.86 14.77
CA ASP A 12 -5.89 4.46 14.04
C ASP A 12 -6.03 3.07 13.38
N ALA A 13 -6.90 2.21 13.90
CA ALA A 13 -7.14 0.88 13.35
C ALA A 13 -7.98 0.97 12.07
N ASP A 14 -9.00 1.84 12.03
CA ASP A 14 -9.77 2.12 10.81
C ASP A 14 -8.87 2.66 9.70
N LEU A 15 -7.96 3.58 10.04
CA LEU A 15 -6.99 4.11 9.09
C LEU A 15 -6.03 3.03 8.60
N ALA A 16 -5.52 2.19 9.50
CA ALA A 16 -4.61 1.10 9.15
C ALA A 16 -5.30 0.05 8.25
N ASP A 17 -6.55 -0.29 8.53
CA ASP A 17 -7.36 -1.20 7.72
C ASP A 17 -7.58 -0.63 6.31
N ALA A 18 -8.03 0.63 6.22
CA ALA A 18 -8.27 1.29 4.94
C ALA A 18 -7.00 1.38 4.07
N VAL A 19 -5.86 1.73 4.67
CA VAL A 19 -4.57 1.76 3.96
C VAL A 19 -4.12 0.34 3.58
N GLY A 20 -4.31 -0.64 4.47
CA GLY A 20 -4.01 -2.04 4.22
C GLY A 20 -4.78 -2.60 3.02
N GLU A 21 -6.09 -2.35 2.95
CA GLU A 21 -6.94 -2.76 1.84
C GLU A 21 -6.57 -2.07 0.53
N LEU A 22 -6.21 -0.78 0.58
CA LEU A 22 -5.70 -0.06 -0.60
C LEU A 22 -4.41 -0.72 -1.14
N VAL A 23 -3.46 -1.02 -0.25
CA VAL A 23 -2.20 -1.68 -0.63
C VAL A 23 -2.46 -3.09 -1.16
N ASN A 24 -3.40 -3.83 -0.56
CA ASN A 24 -3.79 -5.16 -1.01
C ASN A 24 -4.40 -5.13 -2.43
N MET A 25 -5.26 -4.15 -2.74
CA MET A 25 -5.84 -3.95 -4.07
C MET A 25 -4.78 -3.59 -5.13
N VAL A 26 -3.85 -2.69 -4.81
CA VAL A 26 -2.75 -2.32 -5.70
C VAL A 26 -1.81 -3.51 -5.92
N GLY A 27 -1.45 -4.23 -4.84
CA GLY A 27 -0.62 -5.43 -4.88
C GLY A 27 -1.27 -6.57 -5.67
N GLY A 28 -2.58 -6.77 -5.52
CA GLY A 28 -3.35 -7.75 -6.30
C GLY A 28 -3.38 -7.42 -7.80
N SER A 29 -3.54 -6.13 -8.13
CA SER A 29 -3.48 -5.65 -9.52
C SER A 29 -2.10 -5.89 -10.13
N LEU A 30 -1.02 -5.58 -9.41
CA LEU A 30 0.35 -5.87 -9.84
C LEU A 30 0.58 -7.38 -10.00
N LYS A 31 0.14 -8.19 -9.03
CA LYS A 31 0.24 -9.65 -9.10
C LYS A 31 -0.44 -10.22 -10.36
N SER A 32 -1.57 -9.66 -10.78
CA SER A 32 -2.33 -10.15 -11.95
C SER A 32 -1.59 -10.05 -13.28
N ILE A 33 -0.61 -9.14 -13.38
CA ILE A 33 0.18 -8.91 -14.60
C ILE A 33 1.59 -9.52 -14.51
N LEU A 34 2.01 -10.02 -13.35
CA LEU A 34 3.33 -10.62 -13.17
C LEU A 34 3.37 -12.05 -13.76
N PRO A 35 4.49 -12.42 -14.41
CA PRO A 35 4.64 -13.76 -14.97
C PRO A 35 4.84 -14.81 -13.88
N GLY A 36 4.32 -16.02 -14.12
CA GLY A 36 4.51 -17.17 -13.24
C GLY A 36 3.68 -17.11 -11.95
N PRO A 37 3.83 -18.13 -11.08
CA PRO A 37 3.12 -18.17 -9.81
C PRO A 37 3.68 -17.10 -8.86
N SER A 38 3.02 -15.95 -8.81
CA SER A 38 3.32 -14.89 -7.85
C SER A 38 2.44 -15.03 -6.60
N ALA A 39 2.99 -14.71 -5.43
CA ALA A 39 2.25 -14.65 -4.17
C ALA A 39 2.29 -13.22 -3.61
N LEU A 40 1.20 -12.81 -2.97
CA LEU A 40 1.11 -11.53 -2.28
C LEU A 40 1.04 -11.83 -0.78
N SER A 41 1.91 -11.20 0.01
CA SER A 41 1.85 -11.28 1.47
C SER A 41 0.73 -10.40 2.01
N LEU A 42 0.44 -10.53 3.31
CA LEU A 42 -0.42 -9.55 3.99
C LEU A 42 0.25 -8.16 3.98
N PRO A 43 -0.55 -7.08 3.89
CA PRO A 43 -0.04 -5.72 3.99
C PRO A 43 0.48 -5.43 5.41
N THR A 44 1.53 -4.62 5.48
CA THR A 44 2.05 -4.06 6.73
C THR A 44 1.86 -2.56 6.68
N VAL A 45 1.20 -2.00 7.70
CA VAL A 45 1.00 -0.56 7.83
C VAL A 45 1.83 -0.05 9.01
N ALA A 46 2.50 1.08 8.81
CA ALA A 46 3.30 1.71 9.84
C ALA A 46 3.12 3.23 9.77
N ALA A 47 3.04 3.87 10.93
CA ALA A 47 3.13 5.32 11.04
C ALA A 47 4.60 5.75 10.98
N GLY A 48 4.94 6.70 10.08
CA GLY A 48 6.30 7.22 9.92
C GLY A 48 6.95 6.79 8.61
N ARG A 49 8.29 6.63 8.61
CA ARG A 49 9.04 6.26 7.40
C ARG A 49 9.28 4.76 7.35
N ALA A 50 8.78 4.11 6.30
CA ALA A 50 9.21 2.77 5.96
C ALA A 50 10.65 2.82 5.43
N ALA A 51 11.56 2.07 6.07
CA ALA A 51 12.90 1.85 5.57
C ALA A 51 12.90 0.60 4.67
N PHE A 52 13.57 0.68 3.54
CA PHE A 52 13.90 -0.47 2.72
C PHE A 52 15.31 -0.92 3.10
N GLY A 53 15.55 -2.23 3.16
CA GLY A 53 16.91 -2.75 3.36
C GLY A 53 17.85 -2.27 2.25
N SER A 54 19.13 -2.16 2.59
CA SER A 54 20.20 -1.68 1.69
C SER A 54 20.35 -2.49 0.40
N GLU A 55 19.88 -3.73 0.41
CA GLU A 55 19.93 -4.73 -0.65
C GLU A 55 18.77 -4.61 -1.65
N MET A 56 17.84 -3.67 -1.46
CA MET A 56 16.72 -3.43 -2.36
C MET A 56 17.00 -2.28 -3.32
N ASN A 57 16.81 -2.52 -4.62
CA ASN A 57 16.85 -1.52 -5.67
C ASN A 57 15.44 -1.07 -6.05
N ARG A 58 15.22 0.24 -6.20
CA ARG A 58 13.93 0.78 -6.68
C ARG A 58 13.77 0.53 -8.17
N ALA A 59 12.86 -0.38 -8.53
CA ALA A 59 12.55 -0.73 -9.92
C ALA A 59 11.58 0.27 -10.58
N ALA A 60 10.62 0.79 -9.82
CA ALA A 60 9.64 1.75 -10.32
C ALA A 60 9.18 2.71 -9.22
N CYS A 61 8.77 3.92 -9.62
CA CYS A 61 8.19 4.93 -8.74
C CYS A 61 7.12 5.69 -9.49
N LEU A 62 5.96 5.86 -8.85
CA LEU A 62 4.84 6.64 -9.36
C LEU A 62 4.42 7.63 -8.26
N ASP A 63 4.49 8.91 -8.60
CA ASP A 63 3.97 9.98 -7.76
C ASP A 63 2.58 10.34 -8.25
N VAL A 64 1.58 10.16 -7.38
CA VAL A 64 0.18 10.45 -7.66
C VAL A 64 -0.38 11.43 -6.63
N ARG A 65 -1.54 12.00 -6.94
CA ARG A 65 -2.26 12.88 -6.04
C ARG A 65 -3.65 12.30 -5.77
N TRP A 66 -3.99 12.11 -4.51
CA TRP A 66 -5.34 11.76 -4.07
C TRP A 66 -6.00 13.00 -3.46
N HIS A 67 -6.96 13.58 -4.19
CA HIS A 67 -7.46 14.93 -3.92
C HIS A 67 -6.31 15.94 -3.87
N GLU A 68 -6.04 16.53 -2.71
CA GLU A 68 -4.96 17.48 -2.46
C GLU A 68 -3.76 16.84 -1.74
N HIS A 69 -3.83 15.54 -1.45
CA HIS A 69 -2.79 14.81 -0.73
C HIS A 69 -1.85 14.07 -1.69
N PRO A 70 -0.53 14.27 -1.58
CA PRO A 70 0.44 13.54 -2.39
C PRO A 70 0.58 12.09 -1.89
N LEU A 71 0.69 11.15 -2.83
CA LEU A 71 0.99 9.75 -2.56
C LEU A 71 2.11 9.28 -3.46
N ARG A 72 2.98 8.41 -2.92
CA ARG A 72 4.05 7.76 -3.68
C ARG A 72 3.87 6.25 -3.62
N VAL A 73 3.80 5.63 -4.79
CA VAL A 73 3.83 4.17 -4.94
C VAL A 73 5.19 3.81 -5.50
N SER A 74 5.89 2.86 -4.88
CA SER A 74 7.21 2.44 -5.34
C SER A 74 7.35 0.93 -5.25
N VAL A 75 8.01 0.34 -6.24
CA VAL A 75 8.32 -1.09 -6.30
C VAL A 75 9.82 -1.25 -6.13
N HIS A 76 10.21 -2.09 -5.18
CA HIS A 76 11.59 -2.44 -4.92
C HIS A 76 11.80 -3.93 -5.18
N VAL A 77 12.96 -4.27 -5.72
CA VAL A 77 13.38 -5.65 -5.99
C VAL A 77 14.74 -5.89 -5.33
N PRO A 78 15.05 -7.13 -4.92
CA PRO A 78 16.41 -7.47 -4.49
C PRO A 78 17.43 -7.12 -5.58
N ALA A 79 18.61 -6.66 -5.17
CA ALA A 79 19.74 -6.39 -6.06
C ALA A 79 20.25 -7.65 -6.78
#